data_AF-A0A5J4Q3N6-F1
#
_entry.id   AF-A0A5J4Q3N6-F1
#
_cell.length_a   1.000
_cell.length_b   1.000
_cell.length_c   1.000
_cell.angle_alpha   90.00
_cell.angle_beta   90.00
_cell.angle_gamma   90.00
#
_symmetry.space_group_name_H-M   'P 1'
#
loop_
_entity.id
_entity.type
_entity.pdbx_description
1 polymer ?
#
loop_
_entity_poly.entity_id
_entity_poly.type
_entity_poly.pdbx_seq_one_letter_code
_entity_poly.pdbx_strand_id
1 'polypeptide(L)'
;MRRIVFFISVILSFSVLGQTLHKTEIMNTVKRVADHVVMNTTYLYYDKGKGVLIDDLQKYGYNSNIVPQNGYNDWKYWNGVIQIGFNRLGEETGDAKYQRYTQKNFEFFFKDYAYLKAIYDGKNQWNFPVAQGLNITQLDDCGAMGASLIELYMADKKPEYKAYIDMADKHIREK
;
A
#
# COMPACT_ATOMS: atom_id res chain seq x y z
N MET A 1 24.08 30.69 46.77
CA MET A 1 22.90 30.60 45.87
C MET A 1 23.12 31.25 44.49
N ARG A 2 23.85 32.36 44.36
CA ARG A 2 24.12 33.04 43.07
C ARG A 2 25.02 32.29 42.07
N ARG A 3 25.74 31.24 42.48
CA ARG A 3 26.64 30.46 41.62
C ARG A 3 26.01 29.21 40.98
N ILE A 4 24.83 28.77 41.45
CA ILE A 4 24.14 27.58 40.92
C ILE A 4 23.26 27.94 39.71
N VAL A 5 22.73 29.17 39.68
CA VAL A 5 21.85 29.64 38.59
C VAL A 5 22.60 29.79 37.25
N PHE A 6 23.92 30.04 37.27
CA PHE A 6 24.70 30.20 36.05
C PHE A 6 24.98 28.89 35.29
N PHE A 7 24.91 27.74 35.96
CA PHE A 7 25.15 26.44 35.31
C PHE A 7 23.90 25.90 34.57
N ILE A 8 22.71 26.33 34.96
CA ILE A 8 21.46 25.88 34.32
C ILE A 8 21.23 26.60 32.98
N SER A 9 21.70 27.84 32.84
CA SER A 9 21.55 28.61 31.59
C SER A 9 22.42 28.11 30.42
N VAL A 10 23.52 27.41 30.71
CA VAL A 10 24.41 26.85 29.66
C VAL A 10 23.85 25.54 29.08
N ILE A 11 23.13 24.75 29.89
CA ILE A 11 22.55 23.46 29.45
C ILE A 11 21.32 23.68 28.56
N LEU A 12 20.58 24.79 28.74
CA LEU A 12 19.44 25.15 27.88
C LEU A 12 19.82 25.69 26.50
N SER A 13 21.10 26.02 26.27
CA SER A 13 21.56 26.55 24.98
C SER A 13 21.94 25.47 23.95
N PHE A 14 22.03 24.19 24.37
CA PHE A 14 22.36 23.08 23.47
C PHE A 14 21.14 22.43 22.80
N SER A 15 19.91 22.80 23.18
CA SER A 15 18.68 22.17 22.67
C SER A 15 18.18 22.75 21.35
N VAL A 16 18.88 23.72 20.75
CA VAL A 16 18.47 24.40 19.51
C VAL A 16 19.60 24.40 18.48
N LEU A 17 20.28 23.26 18.32
CA LEU A 17 20.90 22.93 17.04
C LEU A 17 19.85 22.21 16.22
N GLY A 18 19.11 22.95 15.39
CA GLY A 18 18.32 22.33 14.33
C GLY A 18 19.25 21.43 13.52
N GLN A 19 19.01 20.12 13.51
CA GLN A 19 19.84 19.19 12.76
C GLN A 19 19.72 19.55 11.28
N THR A 20 20.82 19.94 10.66
CA THR A 20 20.90 20.03 9.20
C THR A 20 20.84 18.62 8.65
N LEU A 21 19.63 18.15 8.33
CA LEU A 21 19.43 16.84 7.70
C LEU A 21 20.08 16.84 6.32
N HIS A 22 21.08 15.98 6.12
CA HIS A 22 21.66 15.79 4.80
C HIS A 22 20.71 14.96 3.92
N LYS A 23 20.64 15.26 2.61
CA LYS A 23 19.80 14.52 1.65
C LYS A 23 20.01 12.99 1.76
N THR A 24 21.26 12.58 1.96
CA THR A 24 21.64 11.16 2.13
C THR A 24 21.01 10.54 3.38
N GLU A 25 20.95 11.26 4.49
CA GLU A 25 20.38 10.73 5.74
C GLU A 25 18.86 10.59 5.65
N ILE A 26 18.20 11.56 5.02
CA ILE A 26 16.77 11.49 4.68
C ILE A 26 16.53 10.27 3.78
N MET A 27 17.28 10.13 2.70
CA MET A 27 17.13 9.03 1.75
C MET A 27 17.37 7.67 2.41
N ASN A 28 18.39 7.54 3.25
CA ASN A 28 18.66 6.31 3.99
C ASN A 28 17.51 5.94 4.95
N THR A 29 16.89 6.95 5.57
CA THR A 29 15.74 6.74 6.46
C THR A 29 14.51 6.28 5.68
N VAL A 30 14.19 6.94 4.57
CA VAL A 30 13.09 6.55 3.67
C VAL A 30 13.30 5.14 3.14
N LYS A 31 14.50 4.82 2.64
CA LYS A 31 14.84 3.48 2.15
C LYS A 31 14.70 2.42 3.24
N ARG A 32 15.10 2.69 4.48
CA ARG A 32 14.95 1.73 5.58
C ARG A 32 13.48 1.37 5.84
N VAL A 33 12.59 2.36 5.82
CA VAL A 33 11.15 2.13 5.98
C VAL A 33 10.60 1.34 4.79
N ALA A 34 10.95 1.74 3.57
CA ALA A 34 10.52 1.06 2.36
C ALA A 34 11.03 -0.39 2.30
N ASP A 35 12.29 -0.62 2.64
CA ASP A 35 12.91 -1.95 2.68
C ASP A 35 12.21 -2.85 3.70
N HIS A 36 11.85 -2.32 4.87
CA HIS A 36 11.07 -3.06 5.85
C HIS A 36 9.70 -3.50 5.29
N VAL A 37 9.00 -2.62 4.57
CA VAL A 37 7.72 -2.97 3.93
C VAL A 37 7.91 -4.03 2.85
N VAL A 38 8.92 -3.88 1.97
CA VAL A 38 9.23 -4.87 0.93
C VAL A 38 9.55 -6.24 1.54
N MET A 39 10.38 -6.28 2.59
CA MET A 39 10.82 -7.52 3.23
C MET A 39 9.69 -8.26 3.96
N ASN A 40 8.74 -7.53 4.54
CA ASN A 40 7.68 -8.12 5.37
C ASN A 40 6.38 -8.38 4.61
N THR A 41 6.26 -7.93 3.36
CA THR A 41 5.07 -8.17 2.54
C THR A 41 5.13 -9.57 1.94
N THR A 42 4.19 -10.44 2.34
CA THR A 42 3.94 -11.70 1.65
C THR A 42 2.94 -11.47 0.51
N TYR A 43 2.66 -12.49 -0.30
CA TYR A 43 1.62 -12.44 -1.33
C TYR A 43 0.75 -13.68 -1.19
N LEU A 44 0.19 -13.83 0.01
CA LEU A 44 -0.59 -14.99 0.46
C LEU A 44 -1.90 -14.51 1.08
N TYR A 45 -2.91 -15.37 1.04
CA TYR A 45 -4.09 -15.26 1.89
C TYR A 45 -3.89 -16.05 3.19
N TYR A 46 -4.74 -15.76 4.17
CA TYR A 46 -4.77 -16.45 5.46
C TYR A 46 -6.21 -16.73 5.87
N ASP A 47 -6.52 -17.99 6.18
CA ASP A 47 -7.81 -18.38 6.76
C ASP A 47 -7.70 -18.30 8.28
N LYS A 48 -8.31 -17.25 8.86
CA LYS A 48 -8.30 -17.03 10.31
C LYS A 48 -9.05 -18.11 11.09
N GLY A 49 -10.00 -18.79 10.47
CA GLY A 49 -10.80 -19.83 11.10
C GLY A 49 -10.04 -21.15 11.24
N LYS A 50 -9.12 -21.44 10.31
CA LYS A 50 -8.33 -22.67 10.31
C LYS A 50 -6.84 -22.48 10.65
N GLY A 51 -6.36 -21.24 10.65
CA GLY A 51 -4.95 -20.93 10.93
C GLY A 51 -3.99 -21.34 9.82
N VAL A 52 -4.43 -21.32 8.55
CA VAL A 52 -3.64 -21.79 7.41
C VAL A 52 -3.32 -20.66 6.42
N LEU A 53 -2.10 -20.71 5.87
CA LEU A 53 -1.66 -19.87 4.76
C LEU A 53 -2.15 -20.47 3.43
N ILE A 54 -2.54 -19.59 2.51
CA ILE A 54 -3.14 -19.96 1.22
C ILE A 54 -2.39 -19.22 0.11
N ASP A 55 -1.78 -19.97 -0.80
CA ASP A 55 -1.10 -19.47 -1.99
C ASP A 55 -2.01 -19.45 -3.23
N ASP A 56 -2.99 -20.35 -3.29
CA ASP A 56 -3.98 -20.47 -4.34
C ASP A 56 -5.40 -20.43 -3.76
N LEU A 57 -5.99 -19.24 -3.79
CA LEU A 57 -7.33 -19.00 -3.26
C LEU A 57 -8.41 -19.75 -4.04
N GLN A 58 -8.27 -19.85 -5.36
CA GLN A 58 -9.27 -20.48 -6.23
C GLN A 58 -9.33 -21.99 -5.96
N LYS A 59 -8.17 -22.63 -5.76
CA LYS A 59 -8.09 -24.03 -5.37
C LYS A 59 -8.58 -24.28 -3.94
N TYR A 60 -8.25 -23.39 -3.02
CA TYR A 60 -8.63 -23.53 -1.61
C TYR A 60 -10.15 -23.31 -1.38
N GLY A 61 -10.74 -22.37 -2.11
CA GLY A 61 -12.13 -21.97 -1.99
C GLY A 61 -12.35 -20.89 -0.93
N TYR A 62 -13.07 -19.83 -1.29
CA TYR A 62 -13.36 -18.73 -0.40
C TYR A 62 -14.28 -19.12 0.76
N ASN A 63 -14.00 -18.56 1.94
CA ASN A 63 -14.92 -18.47 3.06
C ASN A 63 -14.71 -17.14 3.80
N SER A 64 -15.65 -16.75 4.66
CA SER A 64 -15.67 -15.44 5.33
C SER A 64 -14.51 -15.18 6.29
N ASN A 65 -13.68 -16.18 6.62
CA ASN A 65 -12.50 -16.00 7.47
C ASN A 65 -11.24 -15.68 6.69
N ILE A 66 -11.30 -15.71 5.36
CA ILE A 66 -10.13 -15.48 4.50
C ILE A 66 -9.89 -13.98 4.32
N VAL A 67 -8.65 -13.59 4.58
CA VAL A 67 -8.13 -12.23 4.35
C VAL A 67 -6.77 -12.31 3.65
N PRO A 68 -6.28 -11.21 3.05
CA PRO A 68 -4.85 -11.11 2.75
C PRO A 68 -4.03 -11.31 4.04
N GLN A 69 -2.99 -12.14 3.99
CA GLN A 69 -2.16 -12.42 5.17
C GLN A 69 -1.48 -11.15 5.68
N ASN A 70 -1.08 -10.27 4.76
CA ASN A 70 -0.51 -8.98 5.06
C ASN A 70 -1.44 -7.86 4.61
N GLY A 71 -1.71 -6.89 5.49
CA GLY A 71 -2.55 -5.72 5.19
C GLY A 71 -2.02 -4.84 4.05
N TYR A 72 -0.73 -4.93 3.71
CA TYR A 72 -0.17 -4.25 2.55
C TYR A 72 -0.68 -4.77 1.20
N ASN A 73 -1.25 -5.99 1.17
CA ASN A 73 -1.87 -6.53 -0.04
C ASN A 73 -3.38 -6.25 -0.14
N ASP A 74 -3.98 -5.64 0.88
CA ASP A 74 -5.39 -5.32 0.85
C ASP A 74 -5.66 -4.11 -0.09
N TRP A 75 -6.88 -4.01 -0.60
CA TRP A 75 -7.27 -2.89 -1.46
C TRP A 75 -7.69 -1.69 -0.59
N LYS A 76 -6.72 -0.87 -0.21
CA LYS A 76 -6.91 0.25 0.72
C LYS A 76 -6.15 1.48 0.24
N TYR A 77 -6.71 2.67 0.43
CA TYR A 77 -6.11 3.92 -0.07
C TYR A 77 -4.65 4.09 0.35
N TRP A 78 -4.28 3.71 1.58
CA TRP A 78 -2.91 3.85 2.08
C TRP A 78 -1.92 2.97 1.33
N ASN A 79 -2.34 1.81 0.82
CA ASN A 79 -1.49 0.98 -0.03
C ASN A 79 -1.25 1.66 -1.37
N GLY A 80 -2.23 2.37 -1.92
CA GLY A 80 -2.04 3.23 -3.10
C GLY A 80 -1.03 4.34 -2.85
N VAL A 81 -1.09 5.00 -1.69
CA VAL A 81 -0.10 6.02 -1.28
C VAL A 81 1.31 5.44 -1.15
N ILE A 82 1.43 4.27 -0.53
CA ILE A 82 2.72 3.55 -0.41
C ILE A 82 3.28 3.24 -1.80
N GLN A 83 2.44 2.74 -2.71
CA GLN A 83 2.83 2.38 -4.07
C GLN A 83 3.31 3.59 -4.89
N ILE A 84 2.62 4.73 -4.84
CA ILE A 84 3.08 5.98 -5.46
C ILE A 84 4.45 6.38 -4.89
N GLY A 85 4.59 6.34 -3.56
CA GLY A 85 5.86 6.63 -2.90
C GLY A 85 6.98 5.68 -3.33
N PHE A 86 6.68 4.40 -3.54
CA PHE A 86 7.63 3.39 -3.98
C PHE A 86 8.04 3.56 -5.44
N ASN A 87 7.10 3.88 -6.32
CA ASN A 87 7.40 4.18 -7.72
C ASN A 87 8.35 5.38 -7.80
N ARG A 88 8.04 6.45 -7.06
CA ARG A 88 8.91 7.63 -6.97
C ARG A 88 10.27 7.33 -6.34
N LEU A 89 10.32 6.51 -5.30
CA LEU A 89 11.58 6.10 -4.67
C LEU A 89 12.44 5.28 -5.63
N GLY A 90 11.83 4.39 -6.43
CA GLY A 90 12.51 3.64 -7.48
C GLY A 90 13.13 4.55 -8.53
N GLU A 91 12.41 5.57 -9.00
CA GLU A 91 12.92 6.57 -9.95
C GLU A 91 14.11 7.36 -9.39
N GLU A 92 13.98 7.87 -8.16
CA GLU A 92 15.01 8.73 -7.53
C GLU A 92 16.28 7.96 -7.15
N THR A 93 16.17 6.65 -6.91
CA THR A 93 17.30 5.82 -6.46
C THR A 93 17.86 4.89 -7.51
N GLY A 94 17.10 4.62 -8.58
CA GLY A 94 17.39 3.56 -9.55
C GLY A 94 17.17 2.14 -9.01
N ASP A 95 16.66 1.97 -7.79
CA ASP A 95 16.42 0.66 -7.18
C ASP A 95 15.05 0.11 -7.61
N ALA A 96 15.08 -0.75 -8.64
CA ALA A 96 13.87 -1.31 -9.26
C ALA A 96 13.00 -2.16 -8.31
N LYS A 97 13.49 -2.54 -7.11
CA LYS A 97 12.71 -3.33 -6.15
C LYS A 97 11.45 -2.59 -5.69
N TYR A 98 11.50 -1.25 -5.62
CA TYR A 98 10.36 -0.45 -5.16
C TYR A 98 9.24 -0.42 -6.21
N GLN A 99 9.56 -0.22 -7.49
CA GLN A 99 8.59 -0.33 -8.58
C GLN A 99 8.05 -1.77 -8.72
N ARG A 100 8.93 -2.77 -8.57
CA ARG A 100 8.53 -4.19 -8.59
C ARG A 100 7.57 -4.55 -7.46
N TYR A 101 7.70 -3.92 -6.30
CA TYR A 101 6.77 -4.11 -5.19
C TYR A 101 5.35 -3.63 -5.56
N THR A 102 5.23 -2.48 -6.21
CA THR A 102 3.94 -1.97 -6.70
C THR A 102 3.32 -2.96 -7.69
N GLN A 103 4.11 -3.43 -8.67
CA GLN A 103 3.67 -4.45 -9.63
C GLN A 103 3.14 -5.72 -8.92
N LYS A 104 3.90 -6.28 -7.98
CA LYS A 104 3.50 -7.51 -7.28
C LYS A 104 2.22 -7.36 -6.46
N ASN A 105 1.95 -6.19 -5.87
CA ASN A 105 0.71 -5.96 -5.13
C ASN A 105 -0.51 -5.99 -6.05
N PHE A 106 -0.41 -5.37 -7.23
CA PHE A 106 -1.48 -5.44 -8.21
C PHE A 106 -1.61 -6.84 -8.81
N GLU A 107 -0.50 -7.54 -9.08
CA GLU A 107 -0.54 -8.95 -9.53
C GLU A 107 -1.28 -9.84 -8.53
N PHE A 108 -1.04 -9.67 -7.22
CA PHE A 108 -1.76 -10.40 -6.18
C PHE A 108 -3.27 -10.15 -6.22
N PHE A 109 -3.70 -8.89 -6.37
CA PHE A 109 -5.12 -8.57 -6.49
C PHE A 109 -5.74 -9.10 -7.79
N PHE A 110 -5.11 -8.83 -8.93
CA PHE A 110 -5.68 -9.16 -10.25
C PHE A 110 -5.68 -10.66 -10.54
N LYS A 111 -4.76 -11.44 -9.93
CA LYS A 111 -4.75 -12.91 -10.02
C LYS A 111 -6.10 -13.52 -9.66
N ASP A 112 -6.71 -13.05 -8.58
CA ASP A 112 -7.95 -13.61 -8.03
C ASP A 112 -9.17 -12.70 -8.24
N TYR A 113 -9.00 -11.57 -8.95
CA TYR A 113 -10.04 -10.56 -9.16
C TYR A 113 -11.34 -11.15 -9.73
N ALA A 114 -11.26 -11.91 -10.82
CA ALA A 114 -12.45 -12.46 -11.48
C ALA A 114 -13.21 -13.43 -10.56
N TYR A 115 -12.48 -14.27 -9.82
CA TYR A 115 -13.05 -15.19 -8.85
C TYR A 115 -13.74 -14.45 -7.70
N LEU A 116 -13.03 -13.51 -7.07
CA LEU A 116 -13.53 -12.70 -5.97
C LEU A 116 -14.74 -11.85 -6.40
N LYS A 117 -14.70 -11.26 -7.60
CA LYS A 117 -15.80 -10.48 -8.17
C LYS A 117 -17.05 -11.33 -8.39
N ALA A 118 -16.91 -12.58 -8.81
CA ALA A 118 -18.03 -13.48 -9.06
C ALA A 118 -18.78 -13.90 -7.78
N ILE A 119 -18.07 -13.96 -6.64
CA ILE A 119 -18.65 -14.37 -5.36
C ILE A 119 -19.02 -13.19 -4.45
N TYR A 120 -18.60 -11.98 -4.79
CA TYR A 120 -18.90 -10.78 -4.01
C TYR A 120 -20.36 -10.33 -4.25
N ASP A 121 -21.14 -10.23 -3.18
CA ASP A 121 -22.58 -9.94 -3.22
C ASP A 121 -22.94 -8.45 -3.08
N GLY A 122 -21.94 -7.56 -2.96
CA GLY A 122 -22.14 -6.12 -2.84
C GLY A 122 -22.53 -5.61 -1.44
N LYS A 123 -22.81 -6.48 -0.46
CA LYS A 123 -23.44 -6.04 0.81
C LYS A 123 -22.45 -5.80 1.95
N ASN A 124 -21.21 -6.27 1.85
CA ASN A 124 -20.28 -6.18 2.96
C ASN A 124 -18.82 -5.92 2.51
N GLN A 125 -18.50 -4.65 2.27
CA GLN A 125 -17.14 -4.26 1.88
C GLN A 125 -16.09 -4.33 3.00
N TRP A 126 -16.52 -4.42 4.27
CA TRP A 126 -15.60 -4.41 5.41
C TRP A 126 -15.14 -5.82 5.81
N ASN A 127 -15.92 -6.84 5.51
CA ASN A 127 -15.61 -8.23 5.87
C ASN A 127 -15.25 -9.10 4.66
N PHE A 128 -15.30 -8.56 3.45
CA PHE A 128 -14.87 -9.26 2.24
C PHE A 128 -13.49 -8.77 1.81
N PRO A 129 -12.52 -9.67 1.55
CA PRO A 129 -11.16 -9.26 1.20
C PRO A 129 -11.16 -8.39 -0.04
N VAL A 130 -10.38 -7.31 -0.07
CA VAL A 130 -10.20 -6.43 -1.23
C VAL A 130 -11.49 -5.84 -1.84
N ALA A 131 -12.61 -5.86 -1.12
CA ALA A 131 -13.93 -5.51 -1.65
C ALA A 131 -14.03 -4.11 -2.25
N GLN A 132 -13.27 -3.15 -1.72
CA GLN A 132 -13.21 -1.77 -2.22
C GLN A 132 -12.66 -1.71 -3.65
N GLY A 133 -11.78 -2.64 -4.04
CA GLY A 133 -11.31 -2.77 -5.42
C GLY A 133 -12.32 -3.44 -6.35
N LEU A 134 -13.31 -4.15 -5.79
CA LEU A 134 -14.37 -4.81 -6.55
C LEU A 134 -15.59 -3.91 -6.74
N ASN A 135 -15.88 -3.03 -5.77
CA ASN A 135 -17.05 -2.17 -5.76
C ASN A 135 -16.72 -0.83 -5.10
N ILE A 136 -16.50 0.18 -5.94
CA ILE A 136 -16.14 1.53 -5.50
C ILE A 136 -17.39 2.23 -4.94
N THR A 137 -17.35 2.55 -3.66
CA THR A 137 -18.44 3.25 -2.96
C THR A 137 -18.05 4.66 -2.53
N GLN A 138 -16.75 4.94 -2.42
CA GLN A 138 -16.17 6.21 -1.98
C GLN A 138 -14.85 6.49 -2.69
N LEU A 139 -14.39 7.74 -2.66
CA LEU A 139 -13.12 8.15 -3.26
C LEU A 139 -11.90 7.39 -2.68
N ASP A 140 -11.93 7.05 -1.40
CA ASP A 140 -10.86 6.27 -0.76
C ASP A 140 -10.74 4.84 -1.32
N ASP A 141 -11.77 4.32 -1.98
CA ASP A 141 -11.70 3.00 -2.61
C ASP A 141 -10.89 3.05 -3.91
N CYS A 142 -10.77 4.22 -4.54
CA CYS A 142 -10.25 4.33 -5.91
C CYS A 142 -9.21 5.41 -6.19
N GLY A 143 -9.12 6.48 -5.40
CA GLY A 143 -8.25 7.62 -5.69
C GLY A 143 -6.77 7.24 -5.74
N ALA A 144 -6.19 6.93 -4.57
CA ALA A 144 -4.77 6.59 -4.48
C ALA A 144 -4.43 5.27 -5.18
N MET A 145 -5.29 4.26 -5.05
CA MET A 145 -5.09 2.96 -5.72
C MET A 145 -5.19 3.08 -7.25
N GLY A 146 -6.11 3.89 -7.76
CA GLY A 146 -6.25 4.15 -9.20
C GLY A 146 -5.06 4.94 -9.73
N ALA A 147 -4.59 5.95 -9.00
CA ALA A 147 -3.40 6.71 -9.37
C ALA A 147 -2.14 5.83 -9.46
N SER A 148 -1.87 4.99 -8.47
CA SER A 148 -0.73 4.05 -8.53
C SER A 148 -0.88 3.03 -9.66
N LEU A 149 -2.11 2.58 -9.97
CA LEU A 149 -2.37 1.67 -11.08
C LEU A 149 -2.17 2.32 -12.46
N ILE A 150 -2.48 3.61 -12.60
CA ILE A 150 -2.23 4.36 -13.84
C ILE A 150 -0.73 4.38 -14.14
N GLU A 151 0.13 4.59 -13.15
CA GLU A 151 1.59 4.56 -13.35
C GLU A 151 2.07 3.21 -13.91
N LEU A 152 1.53 2.09 -13.38
CA LEU A 152 1.80 0.76 -13.95
C LEU A 152 1.22 0.59 -15.35
N TYR A 153 -0.01 1.06 -15.57
CA TYR A 153 -0.69 0.97 -16.88
C TYR A 153 0.09 1.69 -17.98
N MET A 154 0.73 2.81 -17.64
CA MET A 154 1.58 3.55 -18.57
C MET A 154 2.81 2.76 -19.00
N ALA A 155 3.33 1.87 -18.14
CA ALA A 155 4.43 0.97 -18.46
C ALA A 155 3.96 -0.32 -19.16
N ASP A 156 2.81 -0.88 -18.74
CA ASP A 156 2.23 -2.11 -19.26
C ASP A 156 0.70 -1.99 -19.38
N LYS A 157 0.22 -1.88 -20.61
CA LYS A 157 -1.18 -1.54 -20.93
C LYS A 157 -2.14 -2.72 -20.81
N LYS A 158 -2.16 -3.38 -19.66
CA LYS A 158 -3.04 -4.54 -19.44
C LYS A 158 -4.54 -4.15 -19.45
N PRO A 159 -5.41 -4.92 -20.11
CA PRO A 159 -6.85 -4.64 -20.16
C PRO A 159 -7.51 -4.57 -18.78
N GLU A 160 -7.12 -5.43 -17.85
CA GLU A 160 -7.65 -5.45 -16.48
C GLU A 160 -7.34 -4.17 -15.71
N TYR A 161 -6.16 -3.57 -15.94
CA TYR A 161 -5.80 -2.29 -15.34
C TYR A 161 -6.69 -1.18 -15.89
N LYS A 162 -6.86 -1.15 -17.21
CA LYS A 162 -7.72 -0.19 -17.89
C LYS A 162 -9.18 -0.29 -17.41
N ALA A 163 -9.70 -1.51 -17.24
CA ALA A 163 -11.06 -1.73 -16.76
C ALA A 163 -11.27 -1.15 -15.35
N TYR A 164 -10.31 -1.33 -14.44
CA TYR A 164 -10.38 -0.70 -13.13
C TYR A 164 -10.29 0.83 -13.22
N ILE A 165 -9.35 1.36 -14.02
CA ILE A 165 -9.17 2.81 -14.20
C ILE A 165 -10.46 3.45 -14.72
N ASP A 166 -11.12 2.82 -15.70
CA ASP A 166 -12.39 3.31 -16.25
C ASP A 166 -13.52 3.28 -15.22
N MET A 167 -13.56 2.24 -14.37
CA MET A 167 -14.51 2.13 -13.26
C MET A 167 -14.31 3.25 -12.23
N ALA A 168 -13.06 3.54 -11.87
CA ALA A 168 -12.72 4.64 -10.96
C ALA A 168 -13.05 6.01 -11.56
N ASP A 169 -12.68 6.24 -12.81
CA ASP A 169 -12.95 7.46 -13.56
C ASP A 169 -14.46 7.75 -13.66
N LYS A 170 -15.27 6.71 -13.93
CA LYS A 170 -16.73 6.80 -13.88
C LYS A 170 -17.22 7.23 -12.50
N HIS A 171 -16.77 6.56 -11.43
CA HIS A 171 -17.19 6.88 -10.07
C HIS A 171 -16.86 8.33 -9.69
N ILE A 172 -15.66 8.81 -10.05
CA ILE A 172 -15.20 10.16 -9.73
C ILE A 172 -16.03 11.23 -10.45
N ARG A 173 -16.45 10.98 -11.69
CA ARG A 173 -17.23 11.96 -12.47
C ARG A 173 -18.72 12.00 -12.15
N GLU A 174 -19.27 10.89 -11.66
CA GLU A 174 -20.72 10.73 -11.42
C GLU A 174 -21.13 10.99 -9.95
N LYS A 175 -20.18 11.37 -9.10
CA LYS A 175 -20.40 11.73 -7.69
C LYS A 175 -20.19 13.23 -7.47
#